data_AF-A0AAD9GY20-F1
#
_entry.id   AF-A0AAD9GY20-F1
#
_cell.length_a   1.000
_cell.length_b   1.000
_cell.length_c   1.000
_cell.angle_alpha   90.00
_cell.angle_beta   90.00
_cell.angle_gamma   90.00
#
_symmetry.space_group_name_H-M   'P 1'
#
loop_
_entity.id
_entity.type
_entity.pdbx_description
1 polymer ?
#
loop_
_entity_poly.entity_id
_entity_poly.type
_entity_poly.pdbx_seq_one_letter_code
_entity_poly.pdbx_strand_id
1 'polypeptide(L)'
;MPSQVRVSHHTPLERQQVLHAYRVGRDWLAVAISNDFPITTAYDSVNHGRADDLPRGGRRNVKLTTEAKSYLEKYINDDCTCALKDMRKMLQIDCNISVHTSTISRHHINMLYTVKQVRIEPTTCNSDGNKEKRREFATKLLKHQRKGNCIVYYDETNFNVCLKRLNGRARLGQRAIVKLPPSKGANLQVQCAVSSSLGLVTYTLQRGSIRMEKNAAFV
;
A
#
# COMPACT_ATOMS: atom_id res chain seq x y z
N MET A 1 32.91 -3.89 26.55
CA MET A 1 31.53 -4.24 26.12
C MET A 1 30.72 -4.47 27.40
N PRO A 2 29.84 -3.56 27.83
CA PRO A 2 29.01 -3.83 29.01
C PRO A 2 28.03 -4.94 28.62
N SER A 3 28.12 -6.07 29.32
CA SER A 3 27.19 -7.19 29.21
C SER A 3 25.77 -6.66 29.42
N GLN A 4 24.90 -6.84 28.44
CA GLN A 4 23.47 -6.65 28.64
C GLN A 4 23.05 -7.60 29.75
N VAL A 5 22.76 -7.07 30.94
CA VAL A 5 22.10 -7.81 32.01
C VAL A 5 20.76 -8.25 31.42
N ARG A 6 20.66 -9.53 31.07
CA ARG A 6 19.37 -10.13 30.72
C ARG A 6 18.52 -10.01 31.98
N VAL A 7 17.54 -9.12 31.95
CA VAL A 7 16.50 -9.10 32.97
C VAL A 7 15.84 -10.48 32.92
N SER A 8 16.08 -11.29 33.96
CA SER A 8 15.46 -12.60 34.09
C SER A 8 13.95 -12.40 34.15
N HIS A 9 13.27 -12.67 33.06
CA HIS A 9 11.82 -12.78 33.07
C HIS A 9 11.47 -14.09 33.75
N HIS A 10 11.18 -14.04 35.04
CA HIS A 10 10.77 -15.21 35.79
C HIS A 10 9.54 -15.84 35.16
N THR A 11 9.62 -17.14 34.93
CA THR A 11 8.58 -17.85 34.18
C THR A 11 7.31 -17.99 35.02
N PRO A 12 6.11 -18.03 34.39
CA PRO A 12 4.86 -18.31 35.09
C PRO A 12 4.91 -19.61 35.91
N LEU A 13 5.76 -20.56 35.49
CA LEU A 13 6.00 -21.83 36.17
C LEU A 13 6.66 -21.65 37.54
N GLU A 14 7.69 -20.80 37.65
CA GLU A 14 8.35 -20.50 38.94
C GLU A 14 7.34 -19.91 39.94
N ARG A 15 6.48 -18.99 39.47
CA ARG A 15 5.40 -18.43 40.30
C ARG A 15 4.37 -19.47 40.72
N GLN A 16 4.02 -20.40 39.82
CA GLN A 16 3.12 -21.51 40.16
C GLN A 16 3.72 -22.45 41.21
N GLN A 17 5.01 -22.74 41.15
CA GLN A 17 5.69 -23.58 42.13
C GLN A 17 5.70 -22.94 43.52
N VAL A 18 6.03 -21.64 43.60
CA VAL A 18 5.97 -20.87 44.85
C VAL A 18 4.53 -20.85 45.42
N LEU A 19 3.54 -20.60 44.56
CA LEU A 19 2.14 -20.60 44.96
C LEU A 19 1.63 -21.97 45.39
N HIS A 20 2.07 -23.04 44.73
CA HIS A 20 1.72 -24.40 45.10
C HIS A 20 2.30 -24.76 46.47
N ALA A 21 3.58 -24.44 46.71
CA ALA A 21 4.23 -24.64 48.00
C ALA A 21 3.50 -23.89 49.13
N TYR A 22 3.09 -22.64 48.87
CA TYR A 22 2.30 -21.85 49.82
C TYR A 22 0.94 -22.50 50.12
N ARG A 23 0.20 -22.95 49.09
CA ARG A 23 -1.12 -23.59 49.25
C ARG A 23 -1.07 -24.91 50.01
N VAL A 24 0.02 -25.67 49.88
CA VAL A 24 0.23 -26.96 50.56
C VAL A 24 0.83 -26.77 51.96
N GLY A 25 1.09 -25.52 52.39
CA GLY A 25 1.66 -25.21 53.71
C GLY A 25 3.15 -25.54 53.85
N ARG A 26 3.87 -25.64 52.74
CA ARG A 26 5.34 -25.85 52.71
C ARG A 26 6.07 -24.50 52.76
N ASP A 27 7.37 -24.55 53.04
CA ASP A 27 8.24 -23.37 52.97
C ASP A 27 8.44 -22.94 51.50
N TRP A 28 7.62 -21.99 51.09
CA TRP A 28 7.63 -21.41 49.75
C TRP A 28 8.77 -20.41 49.52
N LEU A 29 9.40 -19.88 50.58
CA LEU A 29 10.60 -19.04 50.47
C LEU A 29 11.82 -19.89 50.10
N ALA A 30 11.94 -21.09 50.68
CA ALA A 30 12.96 -22.06 50.27
C ALA A 30 12.80 -22.44 48.79
N VAL A 31 11.56 -22.63 48.33
CA VAL A 31 11.26 -22.89 46.91
C VAL A 31 11.63 -21.70 46.03
N ALA A 32 11.37 -20.46 46.46
CA ALA A 32 11.78 -19.26 45.73
C ALA A 32 13.32 -19.15 45.62
N ILE A 33 14.04 -19.37 46.73
CA ILE A 33 15.51 -19.35 46.76
C ILE A 33 16.10 -20.44 45.87
N SER A 34 15.55 -21.66 45.90
CA SER A 34 16.01 -22.78 45.07
C SER A 34 15.84 -22.55 43.57
N ASN A 35 14.93 -21.65 43.19
CA ASN A 35 14.63 -21.29 41.81
C ASN A 35 15.24 -19.94 41.40
N ASP A 36 16.15 -19.36 42.20
CA ASP A 36 16.70 -18.00 42.00
C ASP A 36 15.62 -16.94 41.77
N PHE A 37 14.45 -17.13 42.39
CA PHE A 37 13.28 -16.29 42.22
C PHE A 37 13.28 -15.16 43.26
N PRO A 38 13.25 -13.87 42.86
CA PRO A 38 13.31 -12.74 43.75
C PRO A 38 12.25 -12.81 44.83
N ILE A 39 12.71 -12.75 46.08
CA ILE A 39 11.87 -12.87 47.28
C ILE A 39 10.71 -11.87 47.22
N THR A 40 10.95 -10.63 46.79
CA THR A 40 9.90 -9.60 46.61
C THR A 40 8.80 -10.04 45.64
N THR A 41 9.18 -10.67 44.53
CA THR A 41 8.22 -11.18 43.54
C THR A 41 7.48 -12.41 44.07
N ALA A 42 8.09 -13.21 44.96
CA ALA A 42 7.44 -14.36 45.60
C ALA A 42 6.38 -13.88 46.58
N TYR A 43 6.71 -12.90 47.42
CA TYR A 43 5.73 -12.22 48.27
C TYR A 43 4.58 -11.65 47.44
N ASP A 44 4.86 -10.91 46.36
CA ASP A 44 3.81 -10.36 45.50
C ASP A 44 2.93 -11.46 44.89
N SER A 45 3.53 -12.56 44.42
CA SER A 45 2.79 -13.68 43.82
C SER A 45 1.87 -14.35 44.84
N VAL A 46 2.37 -14.61 46.05
CA VAL A 46 1.61 -15.20 47.16
C VAL A 46 0.49 -14.29 47.62
N ASN A 47 0.78 -12.99 47.85
CA ASN A 47 -0.19 -12.01 48.29
C ASN A 47 -1.35 -11.82 47.30
N HIS A 48 -1.06 -11.84 46.00
CA HIS A 48 -2.08 -11.72 44.96
C HIS A 48 -2.71 -13.07 44.57
N GLY A 49 -2.15 -14.19 45.03
CA GLY A 49 -2.64 -15.55 44.77
C GLY A 49 -2.59 -16.00 43.31
N ARG A 50 -1.83 -15.32 42.44
CA ARG A 50 -1.80 -15.54 40.98
C ARG A 50 -0.39 -15.70 40.43
N ALA A 51 -0.24 -16.58 39.45
CA ALA A 51 1.03 -16.78 38.74
C ALA A 51 1.11 -16.01 37.42
N ASP A 52 -0.05 -15.71 36.82
CA ASP A 52 -0.13 -15.12 35.50
C ASP A 52 0.23 -13.63 35.51
N ASP A 53 0.93 -13.20 34.46
CA ASP A 53 1.18 -11.79 34.20
C ASP A 53 -0.14 -11.07 33.85
N LEU A 54 -0.42 -9.98 34.55
CA LEU A 54 -1.50 -9.09 34.15
C LEU A 54 -1.12 -8.24 32.93
N PRO A 55 -2.12 -7.83 32.12
CA PRO A 55 -1.93 -6.79 31.12
C PRO A 55 -1.34 -5.54 31.77
N ARG A 56 -0.22 -5.05 31.24
CA ARG A 56 0.41 -3.82 31.74
C ARG A 56 -0.30 -2.58 31.21
N GLY A 57 -0.67 -1.68 32.11
CA GLY A 57 -1.25 -0.38 31.79
C GLY A 57 -2.73 -0.43 31.40
N GLY A 58 -3.29 0.75 31.10
CA GLY A 58 -4.69 0.92 30.70
C GLY A 58 -4.84 1.51 29.29
N ARG A 59 -6.10 1.57 28.82
CA ARG A 59 -6.44 2.17 27.53
C ARG A 59 -6.10 3.67 27.54
N ARG A 60 -5.10 4.07 26.76
CA ARG A 60 -4.80 5.49 26.53
C ARG A 60 -5.94 6.14 25.75
N ASN A 61 -6.21 7.41 25.99
CA ASN A 61 -7.18 8.18 25.22
C ASN A 61 -6.73 8.27 23.75
N VAL A 62 -7.51 7.70 22.83
CA VAL A 62 -7.23 7.69 21.39
C VAL A 62 -8.16 8.69 20.72
N LYS A 63 -7.61 9.81 20.24
CA LYS A 63 -8.38 10.86 19.55
C LYS A 63 -9.11 10.35 18.29
N LEU A 64 -8.56 9.34 17.62
CA LEU A 64 -9.15 8.79 16.42
C LEU A 64 -10.22 7.73 16.79
N THR A 65 -11.48 8.16 16.78
CA THR A 65 -12.64 7.30 17.05
C THR A 65 -12.81 6.23 15.98
N THR A 66 -13.63 5.20 16.26
CA THR A 66 -13.95 4.16 15.28
C THR A 66 -14.65 4.75 14.04
N GLU A 67 -15.52 5.72 14.25
CA GLU A 67 -16.18 6.48 13.18
C GLU A 67 -15.18 7.26 12.30
N ALA A 68 -14.21 7.95 12.91
CA ALA A 68 -13.18 8.64 12.14
C ALA A 68 -12.35 7.66 11.28
N LYS A 69 -12.16 6.41 11.73
CA LYS A 69 -11.49 5.38 10.94
C LYS A 69 -12.34 4.91 9.75
N SER A 70 -13.66 4.83 9.88
CA SER A 70 -14.52 4.48 8.74
C SER A 70 -14.52 5.59 7.68
N TYR A 71 -14.44 6.86 8.10
CA TYR A 71 -14.23 7.97 7.16
C TYR A 71 -12.89 7.90 6.44
N LEU A 72 -11.79 7.62 7.14
CA LEU A 72 -10.48 7.43 6.50
C LEU A 72 -10.50 6.33 5.44
N GLU A 73 -11.18 5.22 5.72
CA GLU A 73 -11.36 4.14 4.76
C GLU A 73 -12.21 4.57 3.56
N LYS A 74 -13.32 5.28 3.80
CA LYS A 74 -14.16 5.85 2.76
C LYS A 74 -13.36 6.75 1.81
N TYR A 75 -12.55 7.66 2.35
CA TYR A 75 -11.74 8.57 1.53
C TYR A 75 -10.73 7.82 0.63
N ILE A 76 -10.12 6.74 1.13
CA ILE A 76 -9.20 5.92 0.34
C ILE A 76 -9.94 5.13 -0.75
N ASN A 77 -11.13 4.63 -0.44
CA ASN A 77 -11.95 3.88 -1.40
C ASN A 77 -12.48 4.77 -2.52
N ASP A 78 -12.83 6.01 -2.21
CA ASP A 78 -13.28 7.01 -3.18
C ASP A 78 -12.11 7.51 -4.06
N ASP A 79 -10.97 7.85 -3.45
CA ASP A 79 -9.74 8.21 -4.16
C ASP A 79 -8.50 7.70 -3.43
N CYS A 80 -7.90 6.64 -3.97
CA CYS A 80 -6.69 6.06 -3.39
C CYS A 80 -5.49 7.02 -3.42
N THR A 81 -5.51 8.08 -4.23
CA THR A 81 -4.42 9.08 -4.30
C THR A 81 -4.53 10.20 -3.27
N CYS A 82 -5.60 10.21 -2.48
CA CYS A 82 -5.86 11.23 -1.47
C CYS A 82 -4.69 11.36 -0.48
N ALA A 83 -4.22 12.60 -0.28
CA ALA A 83 -3.05 12.87 0.55
C ALA A 83 -3.44 12.95 2.03
N LEU A 84 -2.50 12.64 2.93
CA LEU A 84 -2.73 12.73 4.37
C LEU A 84 -3.11 14.15 4.83
N LYS A 85 -2.59 15.18 4.15
CA LYS A 85 -2.94 16.58 4.42
C LYS A 85 -4.39 16.87 4.07
N ASP A 86 -4.90 16.26 3.00
CA ASP A 86 -6.28 16.42 2.55
C ASP A 86 -7.22 15.64 3.46
N MET A 87 -6.90 14.38 3.76
CA MET A 87 -7.62 13.57 4.76
C MET A 87 -7.70 14.25 6.13
N ARG A 88 -6.62 14.93 6.56
CA ARG A 88 -6.64 15.73 7.79
C ARG A 88 -7.69 16.84 7.73
N LYS A 89 -7.78 17.57 6.62
CA LYS A 89 -8.79 18.62 6.42
C LYS A 89 -10.20 18.03 6.37
N MET A 90 -10.37 16.92 5.66
CA MET A 90 -11.65 16.22 5.55
C MET A 90 -12.14 15.72 6.92
N LEU A 91 -11.27 15.09 7.73
CA LEU A 91 -11.62 14.69 9.10
C LEU A 91 -11.97 15.87 10.02
N GLN A 92 -11.34 17.03 9.80
CA GLN A 92 -11.68 18.24 10.55
C GLN A 92 -13.09 18.74 10.18
N ILE A 93 -13.51 18.59 8.93
CA ILE A 93 -14.83 19.00 8.44
C ILE A 93 -15.89 17.98 8.87
N ASP A 94 -15.66 16.69 8.59
CA ASP A 94 -16.68 15.65 8.72
C ASP A 94 -16.84 15.16 10.16
N CYS A 95 -15.76 15.14 10.96
CA CYS A 95 -15.77 14.59 12.32
C CYS A 95 -15.40 15.62 13.40
N ASN A 96 -15.07 16.86 13.03
CA ASN A 96 -14.51 17.88 13.93
C ASN A 96 -13.25 17.41 14.69
N ILE A 97 -12.46 16.51 14.09
CA ILE A 97 -11.26 15.92 14.71
C ILE A 97 -9.99 16.54 14.13
N SER A 98 -9.22 17.21 15.00
CA SER A 98 -7.90 17.74 14.67
C SER A 98 -6.80 16.74 15.03
N VAL A 99 -6.19 16.12 14.01
CA VAL A 99 -5.08 15.16 14.15
C VAL A 99 -3.91 15.51 13.25
N HIS A 100 -2.70 15.16 13.68
CA HIS A 100 -1.50 15.30 12.87
C HIS A 100 -1.46 14.22 11.77
N THR A 101 -0.82 14.52 10.62
CA THR A 101 -0.71 13.58 9.49
C THR A 101 0.00 12.28 9.86
N SER A 102 0.97 12.34 10.79
CA SER A 102 1.65 11.14 11.32
C SER A 102 0.72 10.22 12.12
N THR A 103 -0.33 10.77 12.75
CA THR A 103 -1.37 9.96 13.41
C THR A 103 -2.20 9.21 12.38
N ILE A 104 -2.64 9.89 11.32
CA ILE A 104 -3.36 9.27 10.20
C ILE A 104 -2.49 8.18 9.56
N SER A 105 -1.22 8.45 9.29
CA SER A 105 -0.29 7.46 8.72
C SER A 105 -0.15 6.21 9.58
N ARG A 106 -0.01 6.35 10.90
CA ARG A 106 0.06 5.21 11.83
C ARG A 106 -1.24 4.39 11.81
N HIS A 107 -2.38 5.06 11.78
CA HIS A 107 -3.67 4.37 11.68
C HIS A 107 -3.83 3.63 10.36
N HIS A 108 -3.40 4.21 9.24
CA HIS A 108 -3.44 3.53 7.95
C HIS A 108 -2.60 2.26 7.95
N ILE A 109 -1.39 2.30 8.54
CA ILE A 109 -0.54 1.11 8.71
C ILE A 109 -1.26 0.05 9.56
N ASN A 110 -1.86 0.46 10.68
CA ASN A 110 -2.62 -0.47 11.55
C ASN A 110 -3.89 -1.01 10.86
N MET A 111 -4.44 -0.29 9.90
CA MET A 111 -5.55 -0.71 9.03
C MET A 111 -5.08 -1.46 7.77
N LEU A 112 -3.78 -1.82 7.71
CA LEU A 112 -3.15 -2.56 6.62
C LEU A 112 -3.15 -1.84 5.27
N TYR A 113 -3.27 -0.52 5.26
CA TYR A 113 -3.10 0.30 4.06
C TYR A 113 -1.62 0.63 3.84
N THR A 114 -1.15 0.34 2.62
CA THR A 114 0.22 0.59 2.18
C THR A 114 0.22 1.48 0.94
N VAL A 115 1.29 2.27 0.77
CA VAL A 115 1.47 3.12 -0.41
C VAL A 115 1.99 2.26 -1.57
N LYS A 116 1.34 2.36 -2.73
CA LYS A 116 1.63 1.57 -3.94
C LYS A 116 1.60 2.46 -5.16
N GLN A 117 2.32 2.07 -6.21
CA GLN A 117 2.22 2.71 -7.51
C GLN A 117 0.83 2.46 -8.10
N VAL A 118 0.18 3.53 -8.54
CA VAL A 118 -1.17 3.51 -9.10
C VAL A 118 -1.14 2.93 -10.49
N ARG A 119 -2.02 1.96 -10.74
CA ARG A 119 -2.31 1.49 -12.09
C ARG A 119 -3.54 2.23 -12.63
N ILE A 120 -3.41 2.77 -13.83
CA ILE A 120 -4.55 3.26 -14.62
C ILE A 120 -5.02 2.07 -15.45
N GLU A 121 -6.27 1.67 -15.26
CA GLU A 121 -6.87 0.59 -16.04
C GLU A 121 -7.73 1.16 -17.17
N PRO A 122 -7.31 1.04 -18.44
CA PRO A 122 -8.17 1.35 -19.58
C PRO A 122 -9.20 0.22 -19.73
N THR A 123 -10.48 0.57 -19.58
CA THR A 123 -11.62 -0.37 -19.58
C THR A 123 -11.88 -1.05 -20.93
N THR A 124 -11.25 -0.59 -22.02
CA THR A 124 -11.59 -0.99 -23.41
C THR A 124 -10.62 -1.97 -24.08
N CYS A 125 -9.49 -2.33 -23.44
CA CYS A 125 -8.39 -3.02 -24.16
C CYS A 125 -8.54 -4.55 -24.32
N ASN A 126 -9.31 -5.24 -23.48
CA ASN A 126 -9.22 -6.71 -23.35
C ASN A 126 -10.50 -7.50 -23.72
N SER A 127 -11.32 -7.03 -24.65
CA SER A 127 -12.44 -7.85 -25.18
C SER A 127 -11.94 -9.01 -26.05
N ASP A 128 -12.66 -10.12 -26.08
CA ASP A 128 -12.25 -11.31 -26.86
C ASP A 128 -12.21 -11.03 -28.37
N GLY A 129 -13.13 -10.21 -28.88
CA GLY A 129 -13.09 -9.74 -30.26
C GLY A 129 -11.83 -8.93 -30.60
N ASN A 130 -11.30 -8.14 -29.66
CA ASN A 130 -10.06 -7.40 -29.86
C ASN A 130 -8.83 -8.33 -29.84
N LYS A 131 -8.86 -9.41 -29.04
CA LYS A 131 -7.80 -10.42 -29.04
C LYS A 131 -7.70 -11.12 -30.40
N GLU A 132 -8.83 -11.47 -31.00
CA GLU A 132 -8.86 -12.12 -32.32
C GLU A 132 -8.27 -11.22 -33.42
N LYS A 133 -8.71 -9.95 -33.49
CA LYS A 133 -8.15 -8.98 -34.43
C LYS A 133 -6.63 -8.81 -34.29
N ARG A 134 -6.11 -8.84 -33.05
CA ARG A 134 -4.65 -8.78 -32.79
C ARG A 134 -3.93 -10.03 -33.29
N ARG A 135 -4.54 -11.20 -33.19
CA ARG A 135 -4.00 -12.47 -33.71
C ARG A 135 -3.89 -12.45 -35.23
N GLU A 136 -4.94 -12.02 -35.92
CA GLU A 136 -4.95 -11.90 -37.38
C GLU A 136 -3.88 -10.91 -37.87
N PHE A 137 -3.78 -9.74 -37.23
CA PHE A 137 -2.77 -8.75 -37.55
C PHE A 137 -1.35 -9.30 -37.37
N ALA A 138 -1.05 -9.95 -36.24
CA ALA A 138 0.26 -10.55 -35.97
C ALA A 138 0.63 -11.61 -37.02
N THR A 139 -0.34 -12.42 -37.46
CA THR A 139 -0.12 -13.44 -38.49
C THR A 139 0.24 -12.82 -39.84
N LYS A 140 -0.46 -11.74 -40.24
CA LYS A 140 -0.14 -10.99 -41.46
C LYS A 140 1.25 -10.34 -41.37
N LEU A 141 1.57 -9.71 -40.24
CA LEU A 141 2.87 -9.08 -40.01
C LEU A 141 4.03 -10.08 -40.17
N LEU A 142 3.92 -11.26 -39.55
CA LEU A 142 4.91 -12.33 -39.68
C LEU A 142 5.10 -12.79 -41.14
N LYS A 143 4.01 -12.85 -41.92
CA LYS A 143 4.09 -13.18 -43.35
C LYS A 143 4.88 -12.13 -44.14
N HIS A 144 4.71 -10.84 -43.84
CA HIS A 144 5.48 -9.77 -44.48
C HIS A 144 6.95 -9.76 -44.05
N GLN A 145 7.24 -10.07 -42.78
CA GLN A 145 8.63 -10.25 -42.30
C GLN A 145 9.34 -11.38 -43.04
N ARG A 146 8.70 -12.55 -43.18
CA ARG A 146 9.26 -13.71 -43.91
C ARG A 146 9.54 -13.42 -45.38
N LYS A 147 8.79 -12.53 -46.00
CA LYS A 147 9.00 -12.09 -47.38
C LYS A 147 10.16 -11.10 -47.55
N GLY A 148 10.77 -10.63 -46.45
CA GLY A 148 11.84 -9.64 -46.49
C GLY A 148 11.38 -8.23 -46.82
N ASN A 149 10.09 -7.92 -46.65
CA ASN A 149 9.59 -6.57 -46.88
C ASN A 149 10.15 -5.60 -45.83
N CYS A 150 10.46 -4.36 -46.25
CA CYS A 150 10.75 -3.28 -45.32
C CYS A 150 9.46 -2.88 -44.58
N ILE A 151 9.45 -3.05 -43.26
CA ILE A 151 8.30 -2.71 -42.42
C ILE A 151 8.64 -1.43 -41.67
N VAL A 152 7.79 -0.43 -41.85
CA VAL A 152 7.81 0.82 -41.09
C VAL A 152 6.57 0.82 -40.20
N TYR A 153 6.79 0.91 -38.90
CA TYR A 153 5.74 1.05 -37.90
C TYR A 153 5.44 2.52 -37.74
N TYR A 154 4.20 2.89 -38.01
CA TYR A 154 3.68 4.22 -37.79
C TYR A 154 2.70 4.18 -36.61
N ASP A 155 2.88 5.07 -35.64
CA ASP A 155 1.94 5.23 -34.55
C ASP A 155 1.86 6.68 -34.05
N GLU A 156 0.72 7.02 -33.47
CA GLU A 156 0.44 8.29 -32.83
C GLU A 156 0.35 8.11 -31.31
N THR A 157 1.26 8.74 -30.56
CA THR A 157 1.22 8.73 -29.09
C THR A 157 0.69 10.04 -28.55
N ASN A 158 -0.37 9.95 -27.74
CA ASN A 158 -0.97 11.07 -27.03
C ASN A 158 -0.33 11.25 -25.64
N PHE A 159 0.37 12.35 -25.43
CA PHE A 159 0.84 12.79 -24.12
C PHE A 159 -0.12 13.82 -23.54
N ASN A 160 -0.88 13.41 -22.54
CA ASN A 160 -1.71 14.33 -21.80
C ASN A 160 -0.86 15.04 -20.75
N VAL A 161 -0.63 16.33 -20.93
CA VAL A 161 0.13 17.14 -19.98
C VAL A 161 -0.75 17.41 -18.76
N CYS A 162 -0.73 16.48 -17.81
CA CYS A 162 -1.50 16.55 -16.58
C CYS A 162 -0.64 16.12 -15.39
N LEU A 163 -0.83 16.82 -14.27
CA LEU A 163 -0.21 16.44 -13.00
C LEU A 163 -1.04 15.32 -12.38
N LYS A 164 -0.45 14.14 -12.27
CA LYS A 164 -1.06 12.97 -11.63
C LYS A 164 -0.16 12.49 -10.50
N ARG A 165 -0.78 12.05 -9.40
CA ARG A 165 -0.04 11.36 -8.33
C ARG A 165 0.27 9.94 -8.81
N LEU A 166 1.55 9.55 -8.74
CA LEU A 166 2.00 8.22 -9.13
C LEU A 166 1.68 7.16 -8.07
N ASN A 167 1.50 7.59 -6.82
CA ASN A 167 1.33 6.71 -5.68
C ASN A 167 -0.03 6.93 -5.02
N GLY A 168 -0.67 5.83 -4.64
CA GLY A 168 -1.92 5.78 -3.92
C GLY A 168 -1.86 4.77 -2.77
N ARG A 169 -2.91 4.68 -1.98
CA ARG A 169 -3.02 3.75 -0.85
C ARG A 169 -3.99 2.63 -1.17
N ALA A 170 -3.59 1.39 -0.88
CA ALA A 170 -4.47 0.24 -0.98
C ALA A 170 -4.16 -0.74 0.16
N ARG A 171 -5.13 -1.61 0.47
CA ARG A 171 -4.93 -2.67 1.46
C ARG A 171 -3.78 -3.59 1.05
N LEU A 172 -3.14 -4.22 2.03
CA LEU A 172 -2.13 -5.25 1.80
C LEU A 172 -2.72 -6.34 0.88
N GLY A 173 -1.93 -6.81 -0.09
CA GLY A 173 -2.41 -7.75 -1.13
C GLY A 173 -3.24 -7.15 -2.28
N GLN A 174 -3.84 -5.97 -2.13
CA GLN A 174 -4.62 -5.32 -3.21
C GLN A 174 -3.80 -4.35 -4.07
N ARG A 175 -4.25 -4.04 -5.28
CA ARG A 175 -3.62 -3.01 -6.12
C ARG A 175 -4.30 -1.65 -5.91
N ALA A 176 -3.52 -0.57 -5.93
CA ALA A 176 -4.07 0.78 -5.99
C ALA A 176 -4.48 1.09 -7.43
N ILE A 177 -5.78 1.28 -7.65
CA ILE A 177 -6.36 1.52 -8.98
C ILE A 177 -7.08 2.85 -8.93
N VAL A 178 -6.80 3.71 -9.92
CA VAL A 178 -7.57 4.94 -10.12
C VAL A 178 -8.29 4.83 -11.45
N LYS A 179 -9.62 4.94 -11.38
CA LYS A 179 -10.47 5.10 -12.55
C LYS A 179 -10.57 6.59 -12.85
N LEU A 180 -9.74 7.08 -13.76
CA LEU A 180 -9.84 8.47 -14.21
C LEU A 180 -10.69 8.54 -15.48
N PRO A 181 -11.58 9.55 -15.59
CA PRO A 181 -12.10 9.91 -16.91
C PRO A 181 -10.93 10.37 -17.81
N PRO A 182 -11.05 10.24 -19.14
CA PRO A 182 -10.07 10.77 -20.07
C PRO A 182 -9.86 12.27 -19.80
N SER A 183 -8.65 12.67 -19.41
CA SER A 183 -8.36 14.06 -19.06
C SER A 183 -8.44 14.96 -20.30
N LYS A 184 -9.14 16.10 -20.21
CA LYS A 184 -9.21 17.14 -21.25
C LYS A 184 -8.05 18.15 -21.16
N GLY A 185 -6.86 17.71 -20.75
CA GLY A 185 -5.68 18.55 -20.65
C GLY A 185 -5.15 18.97 -22.03
N ALA A 186 -4.16 19.87 -22.03
CA ALA A 186 -3.40 20.15 -23.26
C ALA A 186 -2.73 18.85 -23.72
N ASN A 187 -3.17 18.33 -24.86
CA ASN A 187 -2.61 17.14 -25.46
C ASN A 187 -1.43 17.53 -26.34
N LEU A 188 -0.29 16.89 -26.11
CA LEU A 188 0.81 16.85 -27.06
C LEU A 188 0.72 15.53 -27.81
N GLN A 189 0.66 15.58 -29.12
CA GLN A 189 0.63 14.40 -29.97
C GLN A 189 1.97 14.26 -30.67
N VAL A 190 2.47 13.03 -30.70
CA VAL A 190 3.69 12.67 -31.40
C VAL A 190 3.32 11.63 -32.45
N GLN A 191 3.54 11.97 -33.72
CA GLN A 191 3.50 10.99 -34.80
C GLN A 191 4.91 10.49 -35.02
N CYS A 192 5.08 9.18 -35.12
CA CYS A 192 6.40 8.58 -35.24
C CYS A 192 6.36 7.42 -36.21
N ALA A 193 7.32 7.39 -37.12
CA ALA A 193 7.58 6.26 -38.00
C ALA A 193 8.94 5.64 -37.64
N VAL A 194 8.93 4.34 -37.31
CA VAL A 194 10.12 3.59 -36.90
C VAL A 194 10.22 2.29 -37.69
N SER A 195 11.40 1.97 -38.19
CA SER A 195 11.67 0.68 -38.83
C SER A 195 12.67 -0.12 -38.01
N SER A 196 12.55 -1.45 -38.07
CA SER A 196 13.49 -2.34 -37.37
C SER A 196 14.89 -2.31 -37.98
N SER A 197 15.03 -1.97 -39.26
CA SER A 197 16.32 -1.93 -39.96
C SER A 197 16.96 -0.54 -39.96
N LEU A 198 16.13 0.51 -40.05
CA LEU A 198 16.60 1.90 -40.20
C LEU A 198 16.54 2.70 -38.89
N GLY A 199 15.84 2.21 -37.87
CA GLY A 199 15.58 2.98 -36.65
C GLY A 199 14.50 4.04 -36.85
N LEU A 200 14.67 5.21 -36.25
CA LEU A 200 13.73 6.33 -36.36
C LEU A 200 13.76 6.92 -37.77
N VAL A 201 12.66 6.80 -38.52
CA VAL A 201 12.56 7.30 -39.89
C VAL A 201 12.16 8.77 -39.88
N THR A 202 11.07 9.11 -39.20
CA THR A 202 10.57 10.48 -39.08
C THR A 202 9.69 10.62 -37.84
N TYR A 203 9.66 11.83 -37.27
CA TYR A 203 8.74 12.18 -36.20
C TYR A 203 8.26 13.62 -36.34
N THR A 204 7.02 13.87 -35.95
CA THR A 204 6.43 15.22 -35.86
C THR A 204 5.77 15.39 -34.51
N LEU A 205 5.97 16.58 -33.94
CA LEU A 205 5.36 16.99 -32.67
C LEU A 205 4.28 18.02 -32.97
N GLN A 206 3.05 17.75 -32.53
CA GLN A 206 1.94 18.70 -32.68
C GLN A 206 1.25 18.93 -31.34
N ARG A 207 0.93 20.20 -31.07
CA ARG A 207 0.12 20.58 -29.92
C ARG A 207 -1.35 20.54 -30.32
N GLY A 208 -2.19 19.87 -29.53
CA GLY A 208 -3.60 19.64 -29.83
C GLY A 208 -3.83 18.37 -30.64
N SER A 209 -5.04 18.23 -31.19
CA SER A 209 -5.41 17.08 -32.01
C SER A 209 -4.93 17.25 -33.44
N ILE A 210 -4.37 16.18 -34.00
CA ILE A 210 -4.00 16.08 -35.40
C ILE A 210 -5.28 15.83 -36.20
N ARG A 211 -5.47 16.62 -37.26
CA ARG A 211 -6.54 16.43 -38.23
C ARG A 211 -6.12 15.38 -39.25
N MET A 212 -7.09 14.66 -39.81
CA MET A 212 -6.87 13.59 -40.78
C MET A 212 -5.98 14.03 -41.96
N GLU A 213 -6.15 15.26 -42.45
CA GLU A 213 -5.35 15.84 -43.54
C GLU A 213 -3.85 15.90 -43.22
N LYS A 214 -3.49 16.29 -41.99
CA LYS A 214 -2.09 16.35 -41.55
C LYS A 214 -1.49 14.97 -41.32
N ASN A 215 -2.33 14.00 -40.94
CA ASN A 215 -1.90 12.61 -40.84
C ASN A 215 -1.64 12.00 -42.23
N ALA A 216 -2.55 12.23 -43.18
CA ALA A 216 -2.37 11.77 -44.57
C ALA A 216 -1.12 12.37 -45.24
N ALA A 217 -0.70 13.58 -44.86
CA ALA A 217 0.53 14.19 -45.36
C ALA A 217 1.82 13.61 -44.75
N PHE A 218 1.72 12.85 -43.65
CA PHE A 218 2.87 12.25 -42.96
C PHE A 218 3.20 10.84 -43.45
N VAL A 219 2.18 10.10 -43.93
CA VAL A 219 2.27 8.72 -44.44
C VAL A 219 2.59 8.73 -45.93
#